data_AF-A0AAV8XVX8-F1
#
_entry.id   AF-A0AAV8XVX8-F1
#
_cell.length_a   1.000
_cell.length_b   1.000
_cell.length_c   1.000
_cell.angle_alpha   90.00
_cell.angle_beta   90.00
_cell.angle_gamma   90.00
#
_symmetry.space_group_name_H-M   'P 1'
#
loop_
_entity.id
_entity.type
_entity.pdbx_description
1 polymer ?
#
loop_
_entity_poly.entity_id
_entity_poly.type
_entity_poly.pdbx_seq_one_letter_code
_entity_poly.pdbx_strand_id
1 'polypeptide(L)'
;MKNRGVVHLKFRNGSRLNGNWKYSMRAAPEDFTEVSPDANIHFEPVKQRIYSIQCYGTGEECYRVVINKFNEKYPEVSISNVGAKKLVTKFLETASVLDIKKSQKWLNGDDAASVLALHSVREAPRLSLRRRAIEAEISKSHLQRIFNQNRILPFKPKFRHTLEEGDEAKRLDF
;
A
#
# COMPACT_ATOMS: atom_id res chain seq x y z
N MET A 1 -14.56 18.25 54.03
CA MET A 1 -15.18 18.22 52.68
C MET A 1 -14.41 19.17 51.78
N LYS A 2 -13.67 18.66 50.78
CA LYS A 2 -12.99 19.48 49.77
C LYS A 2 -13.15 18.82 48.41
N ASN A 3 -13.99 19.40 47.58
CA ASN A 3 -14.09 19.13 46.14
C ASN A 3 -12.82 19.61 45.44
N ARG A 4 -12.25 18.79 44.54
CA ARG A 4 -11.39 19.27 43.43
C ARG A 4 -11.64 18.42 42.18
N GLY A 5 -11.81 19.13 41.06
CA GLY A 5 -12.42 18.66 39.83
C GLY A 5 -11.60 17.64 39.04
N VAL A 6 -12.33 16.88 38.24
CA VAL A 6 -11.82 15.95 37.24
C VAL A 6 -11.39 16.74 36.01
N VAL A 7 -10.13 16.62 35.62
CA VAL A 7 -9.64 17.08 34.31
C VAL A 7 -9.34 15.84 33.48
N HIS A 8 -10.07 15.68 32.38
CA HIS A 8 -9.83 14.68 31.36
C HIS A 8 -8.66 15.11 30.46
N LEU A 9 -7.57 14.35 30.47
CA LEU A 9 -6.49 14.46 29.49
C LEU A 9 -6.56 13.26 28.53
N LYS A 10 -6.92 13.54 27.27
CA LYS A 10 -6.88 12.59 26.17
C LYS A 10 -5.42 12.33 25.79
N PHE A 11 -4.96 11.08 25.89
CA PHE A 11 -3.67 10.66 25.36
C PHE A 11 -3.77 10.43 23.85
N ARG A 12 -2.90 11.11 23.11
CA ARG A 12 -2.66 10.98 21.67
C ARG A 12 -1.46 10.05 21.48
N ASN A 13 -1.70 8.77 21.19
CA ASN A 13 -0.60 7.83 20.98
C ASN A 13 0.05 8.06 19.61
N GLY A 14 1.26 8.63 19.64
CA GLY A 14 2.26 8.52 18.59
C GLY A 14 3.43 7.70 19.11
N SER A 15 3.61 6.49 18.60
CA SER A 15 4.73 5.61 18.97
C SER A 15 5.90 5.86 18.01
N ARG A 16 6.93 6.56 18.50
CA ARG A 16 8.29 6.52 17.92
C ARG A 16 9.00 5.31 18.53
N LEU A 17 9.33 4.31 17.71
CA LEU A 17 10.19 3.21 18.14
C LEU A 17 11.66 3.63 17.95
N ASN A 18 12.34 3.86 19.07
CA ASN A 18 13.80 3.88 19.16
C ASN A 18 14.26 2.45 19.47
N GLY A 19 14.99 1.81 18.55
CA GLY A 19 15.58 0.49 18.73
C GLY A 19 17.05 0.51 18.34
N ASN A 20 17.92 0.32 19.32
CA ASN A 20 19.38 0.25 19.22
C ASN A 20 19.78 -1.21 18.98
N TRP A 21 20.21 -1.58 17.78
CA TRP A 21 20.60 -2.96 17.46
C TRP A 21 22.13 -3.11 17.57
N LYS A 22 22.59 -3.70 18.68
CA LYS A 22 23.96 -4.21 18.80
C LYS A 22 23.98 -5.66 18.27
N TYR A 23 24.76 -5.92 17.23
CA TYR A 23 25.07 -7.27 16.77
C TYR A 23 25.95 -7.98 17.80
N SER A 24 25.47 -9.09 18.34
CA SER A 24 26.27 -10.06 19.10
C SER A 24 26.32 -11.35 18.30
N MET A 25 27.48 -11.66 17.70
CA MET A 25 27.77 -12.98 17.15
C MET A 25 27.91 -13.98 18.30
N ARG A 26 27.05 -15.01 18.33
CA ARG A 26 27.42 -16.37 18.79
C ARG A 26 26.32 -17.39 18.52
N ALA A 27 26.80 -18.55 18.07
CA ALA A 27 26.19 -19.88 18.03
C ALA A 27 25.07 -20.11 17.00
N ALA A 28 25.42 -20.87 15.95
CA ALA A 28 24.46 -21.65 15.18
C ALA A 28 23.93 -22.80 16.04
N PRO A 29 22.63 -23.11 15.92
CA PRO A 29 22.15 -24.48 15.94
C PRO A 29 21.59 -24.84 14.56
N GLU A 30 21.83 -26.10 14.21
CA GLU A 30 21.44 -26.74 12.97
C GLU A 30 19.91 -26.82 12.79
N ASP A 31 19.51 -26.91 11.52
CA ASP A 31 18.24 -27.47 11.03
C ASP A 31 16.95 -26.99 11.69
N PHE A 32 16.50 -25.81 11.28
CA PHE A 32 15.07 -25.53 11.15
C PHE A 32 14.83 -24.72 9.89
N THR A 33 14.41 -25.39 8.80
CA THR A 33 13.57 -24.73 7.79
C THR A 33 12.22 -24.43 8.42
N GLU A 34 12.18 -23.46 9.34
CA GLU A 34 10.93 -22.79 9.69
C GLU A 34 10.55 -21.93 8.50
N VAL A 35 9.77 -22.53 7.60
CA VAL A 35 8.93 -21.78 6.68
C VAL A 35 8.01 -20.93 7.56
N SER A 36 8.33 -19.64 7.64
CA SER A 36 7.55 -18.63 8.37
C SER A 36 6.04 -18.81 8.13
N PRO A 37 5.20 -18.98 9.17
CA PRO A 37 3.76 -19.24 9.03
C PRO A 37 2.99 -18.08 8.38
N ASP A 38 3.59 -16.90 8.30
CA ASP A 38 2.91 -15.66 7.93
C ASP A 38 2.65 -15.53 6.41
N ALA A 39 3.24 -16.42 5.59
CA ALA A 39 2.99 -16.46 4.15
C ALA A 39 1.65 -17.11 3.76
N ASN A 40 0.96 -17.79 4.68
CA ASN A 40 -0.26 -18.56 4.39
C ASN A 40 -1.58 -17.82 4.64
N ILE A 41 -1.56 -16.62 5.23
CA ILE A 41 -2.78 -15.97 5.74
C ILE A 41 -3.66 -15.38 4.62
N HIS A 42 -3.12 -15.20 3.40
CA HIS A 42 -3.90 -14.75 2.24
C HIS A 42 -4.32 -15.87 1.27
N PHE A 43 -3.89 -17.12 1.49
CA PHE A 43 -4.17 -18.24 0.59
C PHE A 43 -5.46 -19.02 0.91
N GLU A 44 -5.94 -18.97 2.15
CA GLU A 44 -7.16 -19.64 2.59
C GLU A 44 -8.46 -19.14 1.91
N PRO A 45 -8.74 -17.82 1.81
CA PRO A 45 -10.03 -17.35 1.32
C PRO A 45 -10.26 -17.61 -0.17
N VAL A 46 -9.20 -17.69 -0.98
CA VAL A 46 -9.33 -17.96 -2.43
C VAL A 46 -9.64 -19.43 -2.67
N LYS A 47 -8.94 -20.35 -1.98
CA LYS A 47 -9.18 -21.79 -2.08
C LYS A 47 -10.61 -22.16 -1.68
N GLN A 48 -11.10 -21.58 -0.59
CA GLN A 48 -12.47 -21.74 -0.11
C GLN A 48 -13.49 -21.36 -1.19
N ARG A 49 -13.30 -20.22 -1.86
CA ARG A 49 -14.23 -19.76 -2.90
C ARG A 49 -14.16 -20.58 -4.18
N ILE A 50 -12.96 -21.01 -4.57
CA ILE A 50 -12.79 -21.95 -5.70
C ILE A 50 -13.59 -23.22 -5.41
N TYR A 51 -13.50 -23.74 -4.19
CA TYR A 51 -14.27 -24.91 -3.77
C TYR A 51 -15.78 -24.67 -3.85
N SER A 52 -16.28 -23.52 -3.39
CA SER A 52 -17.72 -23.18 -3.52
C SER A 52 -18.17 -23.17 -4.99
N ILE A 53 -17.36 -22.64 -5.90
CA ILE A 53 -17.67 -22.59 -7.34
C ILE A 53 -17.57 -23.99 -7.97
N GLN A 54 -16.60 -24.80 -7.57
CA GLN A 54 -16.49 -26.19 -8.00
C GLN A 54 -17.73 -26.99 -7.62
N CYS A 55 -18.19 -26.88 -6.36
CA CYS A 55 -19.43 -27.54 -5.91
C CYS A 55 -20.63 -27.14 -6.75
N TYR A 56 -20.73 -25.85 -7.12
CA TYR A 56 -21.79 -25.36 -8.00
C TYR A 56 -21.69 -25.97 -9.43
N GLY A 57 -20.48 -26.01 -10.00
CA GLY A 57 -20.24 -26.51 -11.36
C GLY A 57 -20.34 -28.03 -11.54
N THR A 58 -20.12 -28.82 -10.48
CA THR A 58 -20.16 -30.30 -10.55
C THR A 58 -21.57 -30.91 -10.56
N GLY A 59 -22.64 -30.12 -10.70
CA GLY A 59 -24.00 -30.62 -10.90
C GLY A 59 -25.00 -30.31 -9.79
N GLU A 60 -24.68 -29.42 -8.86
CA GLU A 60 -25.60 -28.95 -7.82
C GLU A 60 -25.78 -27.42 -7.92
N GLU A 61 -26.60 -26.99 -8.88
CA GLU A 61 -26.96 -25.57 -9.06
C GLU A 61 -27.76 -25.00 -7.87
N CYS A 62 -28.06 -25.83 -6.87
CA CYS A 62 -28.75 -25.42 -5.66
C CYS A 62 -27.75 -24.85 -4.63
N TYR A 63 -27.84 -23.54 -4.42
CA TYR A 63 -27.04 -22.82 -3.41
C TYR A 63 -27.07 -23.45 -2.01
N ARG A 64 -28.18 -24.09 -1.61
CA ARG A 64 -28.28 -24.73 -0.28
C ARG A 64 -27.30 -25.89 -0.14
N VAL A 65 -27.15 -26.71 -1.18
CA VAL A 65 -26.28 -27.89 -1.13
C VAL A 65 -24.81 -27.45 -1.15
N VAL A 66 -24.49 -26.45 -1.98
CA VAL A 66 -23.15 -25.82 -1.99
C VAL A 66 -22.78 -25.27 -0.61
N ILE A 67 -23.70 -24.59 0.07
CA ILE A 67 -23.46 -24.05 1.42
C ILE A 67 -23.24 -25.17 2.43
N ASN A 68 -24.05 -26.23 2.40
CA ASN A 68 -23.91 -27.35 3.33
C ASN A 68 -22.55 -28.04 3.16
N LYS A 69 -22.19 -28.40 1.92
CA LYS A 69 -20.89 -29.01 1.60
C LYS A 69 -19.72 -28.08 1.93
N PHE A 70 -19.91 -26.78 1.80
CA PHE A 70 -18.91 -25.80 2.19
C PHE A 70 -18.72 -25.75 3.71
N ASN A 71 -19.82 -25.65 4.47
CA ASN A 71 -19.79 -25.60 5.93
C ASN A 71 -19.32 -26.93 6.55
N GLU A 72 -19.57 -28.06 5.91
CA GLU A 72 -19.04 -29.38 6.30
C GLU A 72 -17.51 -29.43 6.16
N LYS A 73 -16.97 -28.87 5.07
CA LYS A 73 -15.53 -28.87 4.80
C LYS A 73 -14.78 -27.80 5.59
N TYR A 74 -15.41 -26.65 5.83
CA TYR A 74 -14.84 -25.50 6.53
C TYR A 74 -15.75 -25.07 7.69
N PRO A 75 -15.72 -25.77 8.85
CA PRO A 75 -16.58 -25.43 9.98
C PRO A 75 -16.21 -24.09 10.64
N GLU A 76 -14.95 -23.67 10.51
CA GLU A 76 -14.42 -22.42 11.07
C GLU A 76 -14.96 -21.16 10.36
N VAL A 77 -15.36 -21.30 9.09
CA VAL A 77 -15.80 -20.17 8.27
C VAL A 77 -17.13 -20.55 7.62
N SER A 78 -18.22 -19.93 8.05
CA SER A 78 -19.53 -20.16 7.43
C SER A 78 -19.78 -19.18 6.28
N ILE A 79 -20.37 -19.68 5.18
CA ILE A 79 -20.84 -18.84 4.08
C ILE A 79 -22.35 -18.65 4.18
N SER A 80 -22.79 -17.39 4.07
CA SER A 80 -24.22 -17.06 3.96
C SER A 80 -24.74 -17.30 2.54
N ASN A 81 -26.06 -17.52 2.41
CA ASN A 81 -26.70 -17.70 1.09
C ASN A 81 -26.46 -16.50 0.16
N VAL A 82 -26.52 -15.29 0.70
CA VAL A 82 -26.23 -14.06 -0.05
C VAL A 82 -24.78 -14.03 -0.51
N GLY A 83 -23.84 -14.48 0.32
CA GLY A 83 -22.42 -14.59 -0.03
C GLY A 83 -22.16 -15.58 -1.17
N ALA A 84 -22.74 -16.78 -1.08
CA ALA A 84 -22.63 -17.80 -2.11
C ALA A 84 -23.21 -17.32 -3.46
N LYS A 85 -24.41 -16.72 -3.43
CA LYS A 85 -25.03 -16.15 -4.64
C LYS A 85 -24.15 -15.08 -5.29
N LYS A 86 -23.69 -14.09 -4.50
CA LYS A 86 -22.81 -13.02 -5.01
C LYS A 86 -21.52 -13.55 -5.62
N LEU A 87 -20.94 -14.59 -5.00
CA LEU A 87 -19.74 -15.24 -5.50
C LEU A 87 -19.97 -15.88 -6.86
N VAL A 88 -21.04 -16.69 -6.98
CA VAL A 88 -21.38 -17.40 -8.21
C VAL A 88 -21.76 -16.43 -9.32
N THR A 89 -22.63 -15.44 -9.06
CA THR A 89 -23.04 -14.46 -10.07
C THR A 89 -21.83 -13.69 -10.61
N LYS A 90 -20.96 -13.23 -9.72
CA LYS A 90 -19.71 -12.56 -10.11
C LYS A 90 -18.81 -13.47 -10.93
N PHE A 91 -18.68 -14.74 -10.56
CA PHE A 91 -17.87 -15.69 -11.30
C PHE A 91 -18.44 -15.92 -12.71
N LEU A 92 -19.77 -16.05 -12.86
CA LEU A 92 -20.40 -16.18 -14.17
C LEU A 92 -20.21 -14.92 -15.03
N GLU A 93 -20.19 -13.73 -14.43
CA GLU A 93 -19.99 -12.46 -15.13
C GLU A 93 -18.53 -12.20 -15.52
N THR A 94 -17.58 -12.53 -14.64
CA THR A 94 -16.17 -12.10 -14.77
C THR A 94 -15.15 -13.23 -14.91
N ALA A 95 -15.59 -14.49 -14.80
CA ALA A 95 -14.75 -15.68 -14.69
C ALA A 95 -13.67 -15.61 -13.59
N SER A 96 -13.87 -14.74 -12.58
CA SER A 96 -12.87 -14.45 -11.54
C SER A 96 -13.41 -14.67 -10.13
N VAL A 97 -12.59 -15.30 -9.30
CA VAL A 97 -12.88 -15.65 -7.90
C VAL A 97 -12.29 -14.63 -6.91
N LEU A 98 -11.37 -13.78 -7.40
CA LEU A 98 -10.66 -12.79 -6.62
C LEU A 98 -11.60 -11.66 -6.20
N ASP A 99 -11.51 -11.16 -4.97
CA ASP A 99 -12.27 -9.99 -4.56
C ASP A 99 -12.01 -8.79 -5.46
N ILE A 100 -13.08 -8.03 -5.72
CA ILE A 100 -12.93 -6.71 -6.33
C ILE A 100 -12.18 -5.89 -5.29
N LYS A 101 -10.93 -5.53 -5.61
CA LYS A 101 -10.14 -4.63 -4.78
C LYS A 101 -10.98 -3.39 -4.56
N LYS A 102 -11.31 -3.09 -3.30
CA LYS A 102 -11.99 -1.83 -2.97
C LYS A 102 -11.09 -0.72 -3.50
N SER A 103 -11.56 -0.03 -4.54
CA SER A 103 -10.90 1.18 -5.01
C SER A 103 -10.91 2.13 -3.84
N GLN A 104 -9.75 2.30 -3.20
CA GLN A 104 -9.50 3.46 -2.37
C GLN A 104 -9.63 4.62 -3.34
N LYS A 105 -10.74 5.37 -3.29
CA LYS A 105 -10.90 6.54 -4.14
C LYS A 105 -9.80 7.51 -3.73
N TRP A 106 -8.73 7.57 -4.51
CA TRP A 106 -7.68 8.55 -4.30
C TRP A 106 -8.38 9.90 -4.48
N LEU A 107 -8.35 10.76 -3.46
CA LEU A 107 -8.81 12.15 -3.50
C LEU A 107 -7.94 13.01 -4.45
N ASN A 108 -7.40 12.40 -5.49
CA ASN A 108 -6.58 13.06 -6.47
C ASN A 108 -7.54 13.84 -7.36
N GLY A 109 -7.61 15.14 -7.07
CA GLY A 109 -8.35 16.11 -7.86
C GLY A 109 -7.91 16.12 -9.32
N ASP A 110 -8.91 16.34 -10.16
CA ASP A 110 -8.86 16.72 -11.58
C ASP A 110 -7.61 16.27 -12.34
N ASP A 111 -7.79 15.19 -13.12
CA ASP A 111 -6.79 14.70 -14.08
C ASP A 111 -6.22 15.84 -14.94
N ALA A 112 -7.05 16.82 -15.31
CA ALA A 112 -6.64 18.00 -16.06
C ALA A 112 -5.54 18.82 -15.35
N ALA A 113 -5.68 19.09 -14.05
CA ALA A 113 -4.71 19.87 -13.29
C ALA A 113 -3.40 19.08 -13.09
N SER A 114 -3.50 17.75 -12.98
CA SER A 114 -2.32 16.88 -12.95
C SER A 114 -1.55 16.89 -14.28
N VAL A 115 -2.26 16.89 -15.42
CA VAL A 115 -1.65 16.95 -16.76
C VAL A 115 -0.95 18.29 -16.98
N LEU A 116 -1.60 19.40 -16.61
CA LEU A 116 -1.01 20.74 -16.69
C LEU A 116 0.25 20.86 -15.82
N ALA A 117 0.19 20.34 -14.58
CA ALA A 117 1.32 20.30 -13.68
C ALA A 117 2.52 19.53 -14.28
N LEU A 118 2.29 18.38 -14.90
CA LEU A 118 3.33 17.60 -15.57
C LEU A 118 3.87 18.30 -16.81
N HIS A 119 3.01 18.94 -17.61
CA HIS A 119 3.40 19.71 -18.79
C HIS A 119 4.33 20.88 -18.43
N SER A 120 4.02 21.61 -17.36
CA SER A 120 4.81 22.76 -16.91
C SER A 120 6.28 22.39 -16.67
N VAL A 121 6.57 21.14 -16.25
CA VAL A 121 7.95 20.68 -15.98
C VAL A 121 8.77 20.65 -17.26
N ARG A 122 8.13 20.29 -18.38
CA ARG A 122 8.75 20.27 -19.70
C ARG A 122 9.04 21.68 -20.21
N GLU A 123 8.09 22.59 -20.07
CA GLU A 123 8.23 23.97 -20.58
C GLU A 123 9.24 24.79 -19.80
N ALA A 124 9.20 24.69 -18.46
CA ALA A 124 9.98 25.56 -17.60
C ALA A 124 10.62 24.77 -16.45
N PRO A 125 11.66 23.94 -16.70
CA PRO A 125 12.22 23.01 -15.72
C PRO A 125 12.85 23.69 -14.49
N ARG A 126 13.14 25.00 -14.55
CA ARG A 126 13.75 25.77 -13.46
C ARG A 126 12.74 26.33 -12.46
N LEU A 127 11.43 26.22 -12.71
CA LEU A 127 10.41 26.73 -11.81
C LEU A 127 10.34 25.92 -10.51
N SER A 128 10.26 26.63 -9.40
CA SER A 128 10.11 26.03 -8.09
C SER A 128 8.73 25.37 -7.96
N LEU A 129 8.67 24.31 -7.15
CA LEU A 129 7.42 23.62 -6.88
C LEU A 129 6.31 24.54 -6.36
N ARG A 130 6.67 25.57 -5.57
CA ARG A 130 5.70 26.52 -5.03
C ARG A 130 5.06 27.37 -6.14
N ARG A 131 5.82 27.82 -7.13
CA ARG A 131 5.29 28.62 -8.24
C ARG A 131 4.37 27.80 -9.13
N ARG A 132 4.78 26.58 -9.47
CA ARG A 132 3.96 25.62 -10.21
C ARG A 132 2.65 25.30 -9.52
N ALA A 133 2.66 25.19 -8.19
CA ALA A 133 1.43 24.92 -7.43
C ALA A 133 0.43 26.07 -7.54
N ILE A 134 0.92 27.31 -7.57
CA ILE A 134 0.09 28.51 -7.78
C ILE A 134 -0.44 28.54 -9.22
N GLU A 135 0.42 28.30 -10.21
CA GLU A 135 0.03 28.29 -11.63
C GLU A 135 -0.99 27.20 -11.97
N ALA A 136 -0.88 26.03 -11.32
CA ALA A 136 -1.79 24.91 -11.51
C ALA A 136 -2.98 24.91 -10.54
N GLU A 137 -3.11 25.92 -9.68
CA GLU A 137 -4.16 26.04 -8.64
C GLU A 137 -4.27 24.81 -7.71
N ILE A 138 -3.17 24.09 -7.50
CA ILE A 138 -3.10 22.89 -6.67
C ILE A 138 -2.26 23.14 -5.42
N SER A 139 -2.59 22.47 -4.31
CA SER A 139 -1.74 22.51 -3.13
C SER A 139 -0.34 21.95 -3.40
N LYS A 140 0.70 22.58 -2.83
CA LYS A 140 2.10 22.16 -3.00
C LYS A 140 2.33 20.68 -2.65
N SER A 141 1.67 20.17 -1.62
CA SER A 141 1.76 18.77 -1.18
C SER A 141 1.17 17.80 -2.20
N HIS A 142 0.04 18.17 -2.82
CA HIS A 142 -0.57 17.38 -3.88
C HIS A 142 0.32 17.37 -5.14
N LEU A 143 0.87 18.53 -5.53
CA LEU A 143 1.83 18.61 -6.63
C LEU A 143 3.10 17.77 -6.39
N GLN A 144 3.65 17.80 -5.17
CA GLN A 144 4.78 16.95 -4.80
C GLN A 144 4.44 15.46 -4.94
N ARG A 145 3.23 15.06 -4.53
CA ARG A 145 2.76 13.67 -4.64
C ARG A 145 2.67 13.24 -6.11
N ILE A 146 2.11 14.08 -6.97
CA ILE A 146 2.02 13.85 -8.42
C ILE A 146 3.42 13.65 -9.00
N PHE A 147 4.39 14.51 -8.66
CA PHE A 147 5.76 14.38 -9.15
C PHE A 147 6.46 13.12 -8.64
N ASN A 148 6.28 12.76 -7.37
CA ASN A 148 6.83 11.53 -6.81
C ASN A 148 6.25 10.28 -7.50
N GLN A 149 4.94 10.27 -7.78
CA GLN A 149 4.28 9.16 -8.48
C GLN A 149 4.80 9.00 -9.91
N ASN A 150 5.03 10.11 -10.61
CA ASN A 150 5.55 10.13 -11.97
C ASN A 150 7.09 10.06 -12.04
N ARG A 151 7.77 9.88 -10.90
CA ARG A 151 9.24 9.84 -10.78
C ARG A 151 9.94 11.06 -11.38
N ILE A 152 9.28 12.22 -11.31
CA ILE A 152 9.81 13.50 -11.80
C ILE A 152 10.55 14.18 -10.65
N LEU A 153 11.83 14.47 -10.86
CA LEU A 153 12.61 15.33 -9.97
C LEU A 153 12.45 16.78 -10.44
N PRO A 154 11.76 17.66 -9.69
CA PRO A 154 11.51 19.03 -10.12
C PRO A 154 12.79 19.88 -10.23
N PHE A 155 13.89 19.45 -9.61
CA PHE A 155 15.20 20.07 -9.76
C PHE A 155 16.29 19.00 -9.90
N LYS A 156 17.27 19.26 -10.78
CA LYS A 156 18.52 18.50 -10.80
C LYS A 156 19.49 19.15 -9.80
N PRO A 157 20.08 18.38 -8.86
CA PRO A 157 21.15 18.91 -8.03
C PRO A 157 22.31 19.36 -8.95
N LYS A 158 22.73 20.61 -8.82
CA LYS A 158 23.98 21.08 -9.44
C LYS A 158 25.12 20.78 -8.48
N PHE A 159 26.11 20.03 -8.93
CA PHE A 159 27.37 19.93 -8.21
C PHE A 159 28.03 21.32 -8.23
N ARG A 160 28.19 21.91 -7.05
CA ARG A 160 28.85 23.22 -6.88
C ARG A 160 30.36 23.10 -6.80
N HIS A 161 30.86 21.90 -6.52
CA HIS A 161 32.28 21.58 -6.48
C HIS A 161 32.61 20.85 -7.78
N THR A 162 32.94 21.61 -8.82
CA THR A 162 33.69 21.09 -9.96
C THR A 162 35.15 21.07 -9.54
N LEU A 163 35.84 19.96 -9.81
CA LEU A 163 37.29 19.94 -9.69
C LEU A 163 37.81 20.76 -10.86
N GLU A 164 38.34 21.95 -10.56
CA GLU A 164 39.03 22.73 -11.57
C GLU A 164 40.39 22.06 -11.84
N GLU A 165 40.88 22.20 -13.06
CA GLU A 165 42.18 21.66 -13.46
C GLU A 165 43.28 22.31 -12.58
N GLY A 166 43.98 21.50 -11.78
CA GLY A 166 44.99 21.97 -10.81
C GLY A 166 44.57 21.92 -9.33
N ASP A 167 43.33 21.59 -8.99
CA ASP A 167 42.91 21.39 -7.58
C ASP A 167 43.48 20.09 -6.96
N GLU A 168 44.02 19.18 -7.77
CA GLU A 168 44.72 17.97 -7.31
C GLU A 168 45.95 18.30 -6.46
N ALA A 169 46.70 19.34 -6.84
CA ALA A 169 47.92 19.77 -6.13
C ALA A 169 47.59 20.37 -4.75
N LYS A 170 46.45 21.06 -4.61
CA LYS A 170 46.03 21.70 -3.34
C LYS A 170 45.51 20.71 -2.30
N ARG A 171 45.26 19.45 -2.66
CA ARG A 171 44.69 18.42 -1.78
C ARG A 171 45.73 17.53 -1.11
N LEU A 172 46.99 17.64 -1.52
CA LEU A 172 48.10 16.84 -0.99
C LEU A 172 48.84 17.50 0.19
N ASP A 173 48.51 18.74 0.55
CA ASP A 173 49.17 19.51 1.62
C ASP A 173 48.45 19.41 2.99
N PHE A 174 48.08 18.20 3.43
CA PHE A 174 47.55 17.96 4.78
C PHE A 174 48.46 17.10 5.64
#